data_AF-A0A1M6BHW9-F1
#
_entry.id   AF-A0A1M6BHW9-F1
#
_cell.length_a   1.000
_cell.length_b   1.000
_cell.length_c   1.000
_cell.angle_alpha   90.00
_cell.angle_beta   90.00
_cell.angle_gamma   90.00
#
_symmetry.space_group_name_H-M   'P 1'
#
loop_
_entity.id
_entity.type
_entity.pdbx_description
1 polymer ?
#
loop_
_entity_poly.entity_id
_entity_poly.type
_entity_poly.pdbx_seq_one_letter_code
_entity_poly.pdbx_strand_id
1 'polypeptide(L)'
;SDTRGFCAAPVHALIQASALVKAGVYKNVVMVAGGATAKLGMNGKDHVKKEMPVLEDVLGAFAILVSENDGVNPQVRTDLVGRHTVGTGSSPQAVITSLITDPLDKAGLKITDIDKYSVEMQNPDITKPAGAGNVPESNYKMIGALGVKRKDIERKELPNFVKDHGMNGWAPTQGHIPSGVPYLGFAMEDLTEGSLNKVMIVGKGSLFLGRMTNLFDGVSVIIERNSGKITSDQPTENTLSRDTVKSMIAEAMRGLASQLLDGQE
;
A
#
# COMPACT_ATOMS: atom_id res chain seq x y z
N SER A 1 -9.46 18.73 5.17
CA SER A 1 -9.09 18.72 3.74
C SER A 1 -9.80 17.55 3.11
N ASP A 2 -10.29 17.70 1.88
CA ASP A 2 -11.04 16.67 1.17
C ASP A 2 -10.21 16.08 0.03
N THR A 3 -10.06 14.75 0.01
CA THR A 3 -9.37 14.03 -1.06
C THR A 3 -10.38 13.40 -2.00
N ARG A 4 -10.33 13.76 -3.28
CA ARG A 4 -11.22 13.24 -4.33
C ARG A 4 -10.41 12.44 -5.34
N GLY A 5 -10.91 11.26 -5.71
CA GLY A 5 -10.23 10.33 -6.62
C GLY A 5 -10.97 9.01 -6.83
N PHE A 6 -12.32 9.02 -6.77
CA PHE A 6 -13.15 7.81 -6.80
C PHE A 6 -12.60 6.71 -5.87
N CYS A 7 -12.60 5.44 -6.30
CA CYS A 7 -12.09 4.32 -5.51
C CYS A 7 -10.58 4.41 -5.21
N ALA A 8 -9.80 5.28 -5.87
CA ALA A 8 -8.40 5.50 -5.50
C ALA A 8 -8.27 6.48 -4.31
N ALA A 9 -9.30 7.29 -4.03
CA ALA A 9 -9.26 8.34 -3.01
C ALA A 9 -8.79 7.88 -1.62
N PRO A 10 -9.18 6.71 -1.09
CA PRO A 10 -8.71 6.24 0.22
C PRO A 10 -7.20 6.03 0.28
N VAL A 11 -6.60 5.48 -0.77
CA VAL A 11 -5.15 5.23 -0.79
C VAL A 11 -4.40 6.55 -0.99
N HIS A 12 -4.93 7.48 -1.79
CA HIS A 12 -4.42 8.86 -1.83
C HIS A 12 -4.46 9.53 -0.47
N ALA A 13 -5.60 9.44 0.24
CA ALA A 13 -5.78 10.05 1.55
C ALA A 13 -4.84 9.44 2.59
N LEU A 14 -4.61 8.12 2.55
CA LEU A 14 -3.61 7.45 3.38
C LEU A 14 -2.20 8.01 3.13
N ILE A 15 -1.77 8.07 1.86
CA ILE A 15 -0.45 8.61 1.49
C ILE A 15 -0.31 10.07 1.94
N GLN A 16 -1.34 10.89 1.72
CA GLN A 16 -1.37 12.30 2.14
C GLN A 16 -1.29 12.45 3.65
N ALA A 17 -2.07 11.67 4.41
CA ALA A 17 -2.04 11.67 5.87
C ALA A 17 -0.65 11.28 6.39
N SER A 18 -0.06 10.20 5.86
CA SER A 18 1.29 9.77 6.21
C SER A 18 2.36 10.80 5.85
N ALA A 19 2.22 11.50 4.71
CA ALA A 19 3.14 12.56 4.32
C ALA A 19 3.06 13.78 5.25
N LEU A 20 1.84 14.20 5.63
CA LEU A 20 1.63 15.32 6.56
C LEU A 20 2.22 15.03 7.95
N VAL A 21 2.05 13.81 8.44
CA VAL A 21 2.63 13.36 9.71
C VAL A 21 4.15 13.30 9.62
N LYS A 22 4.67 12.64 8.58
CA LYS A 22 6.13 12.52 8.36
C LYS A 22 6.83 13.86 8.16
N ALA A 23 6.14 14.86 7.61
CA ALA A 23 6.66 16.21 7.46
C ALA A 23 6.60 17.05 8.76
N GLY A 24 6.05 16.51 9.86
CA GLY A 24 5.92 17.21 11.12
C GLY A 24 4.84 18.31 11.12
N VAL A 25 3.97 18.35 10.10
CA VAL A 25 2.87 19.33 10.01
C VAL A 25 1.81 19.05 11.08
N TYR A 26 1.50 17.77 11.29
CA TYR A 26 0.57 17.30 12.32
C TYR A 26 1.11 16.06 12.99
N LYS A 27 0.87 15.88 14.29
CA LYS A 27 1.21 14.63 14.99
C LYS A 27 0.29 13.48 14.64
N ASN A 28 -0.96 13.81 14.36
CA ASN A 28 -2.05 12.88 14.13
C ASN A 28 -2.93 13.40 12.99
N VAL A 29 -3.25 12.53 12.03
CA VAL A 29 -4.21 12.80 10.97
C VAL A 29 -5.19 11.65 10.91
N VAL A 30 -6.48 11.97 11.02
CA VAL A 30 -7.56 10.98 10.88
C VAL A 30 -8.11 11.06 9.46
N MET A 31 -8.09 9.94 8.76
CA MET A 31 -8.82 9.75 7.52
C MET A 31 -10.18 9.12 7.84
N VAL A 32 -11.26 9.68 7.27
CA VAL A 32 -12.61 9.12 7.36
C VAL A 32 -13.20 9.05 5.96
N ALA A 33 -13.76 7.90 5.60
CA ALA A 33 -14.52 7.75 4.37
C ALA A 33 -15.64 6.72 4.52
N GLY A 34 -16.59 6.73 3.60
CA GLY A 34 -17.69 5.79 3.59
C GLY A 34 -18.49 5.81 2.30
N GLY A 35 -19.54 5.00 2.30
CA GLY A 35 -20.52 4.93 1.23
C GLY A 35 -21.51 6.08 1.29
N ALA A 36 -22.28 6.24 0.21
CA ALA A 36 -23.36 7.22 0.14
C ALA A 36 -24.64 6.53 -0.33
N THR A 37 -25.79 6.93 0.22
CA THR A 37 -27.10 6.36 -0.13
C THR A 37 -27.41 6.41 -1.63
N ALA A 38 -26.98 7.47 -2.31
CA ALA A 38 -27.12 7.60 -3.76
C ALA A 38 -26.43 6.45 -4.53
N LYS A 39 -25.33 5.91 -4.00
CA LYS A 39 -24.57 4.83 -4.64
C LYS A 39 -25.24 3.46 -4.46
N LEU A 40 -25.97 3.24 -3.36
CA LEU A 40 -26.81 2.05 -3.16
C LEU A 40 -27.81 1.90 -4.31
N GLY A 41 -28.56 2.97 -4.60
CA GLY A 41 -29.56 2.95 -5.67
C GLY A 41 -28.95 2.67 -7.05
N MET A 42 -27.75 3.20 -7.33
CA MET A 42 -27.05 2.94 -8.58
C MET A 42 -26.64 1.48 -8.74
N ASN A 43 -26.11 0.85 -7.69
CA ASN A 43 -25.64 -0.53 -7.76
C ASN A 43 -26.80 -1.54 -7.72
N GLY A 44 -27.85 -1.26 -6.94
CA GLY A 44 -29.05 -2.10 -6.86
C GLY A 44 -29.79 -2.22 -8.20
N LYS A 45 -29.63 -1.26 -9.11
CA LYS A 45 -30.27 -1.24 -10.43
C LYS A 45 -30.03 -2.53 -11.23
N ASP A 46 -28.81 -3.05 -11.25
CA ASP A 46 -28.50 -4.23 -12.06
C ASP A 46 -29.00 -5.53 -11.41
N HIS A 47 -29.11 -5.59 -10.08
CA HIS A 47 -29.77 -6.70 -9.38
C HIS A 47 -31.28 -6.72 -9.67
N VAL A 48 -31.94 -5.56 -9.56
CA VAL A 48 -33.39 -5.42 -9.83
C VAL A 48 -33.73 -5.80 -11.26
N LYS A 49 -32.93 -5.36 -12.25
CA LYS A 49 -33.10 -5.75 -13.65
C LYS A 49 -33.00 -7.27 -13.90
N LYS A 50 -32.30 -7.98 -13.02
CA LYS A 50 -32.09 -9.43 -13.09
C LYS A 50 -33.03 -10.19 -12.15
N GLU A 51 -34.05 -9.52 -11.62
CA GLU A 51 -35.02 -10.09 -10.67
C GLU A 51 -34.34 -10.69 -9.42
N MET A 52 -33.22 -10.10 -9.01
CA MET A 52 -32.47 -10.51 -7.82
C MET A 52 -32.74 -9.56 -6.65
N PRO A 53 -32.65 -10.05 -5.39
CA PRO A 53 -32.57 -9.17 -4.23
C PRO A 53 -31.44 -8.16 -4.37
N VAL A 54 -31.59 -6.98 -3.77
CA VAL A 54 -30.52 -5.99 -3.70
C VAL A 54 -29.46 -6.53 -2.73
N LEU A 55 -28.45 -7.22 -3.26
CA LEU A 55 -27.38 -7.87 -2.49
C LEU A 55 -26.48 -6.88 -1.73
N GLU A 56 -26.61 -5.59 -2.03
CA GLU A 56 -25.74 -4.54 -1.55
C GLU A 56 -26.52 -3.45 -0.82
N ASP A 57 -27.52 -3.84 -0.03
CA ASP A 57 -28.22 -2.93 0.88
C ASP A 57 -27.44 -2.75 2.19
N VAL A 58 -26.25 -2.14 2.08
CA VAL A 58 -25.34 -1.91 3.20
C VAL A 58 -24.55 -0.61 3.01
N LEU A 59 -24.55 0.24 4.04
CA LEU A 59 -23.63 1.38 4.11
C LEU A 59 -22.45 1.02 4.99
N GLY A 60 -21.24 1.12 4.43
CA GLY A 60 -20.01 1.01 5.19
C GLY A 60 -19.33 2.37 5.39
N ALA A 61 -18.52 2.45 6.43
CA ALA A 61 -17.59 3.55 6.66
C ALA A 61 -16.34 2.99 7.35
N PHE A 62 -15.23 3.72 7.23
CA PHE A 62 -14.00 3.41 7.94
C PHE A 62 -13.34 4.71 8.40
N ALA A 63 -12.56 4.59 9.46
CA ALA A 63 -11.67 5.62 9.94
C ALA A 63 -10.29 5.03 10.20
N ILE A 64 -9.24 5.75 9.84
CA ILE A 64 -7.84 5.37 10.07
C ILE A 64 -7.14 6.55 10.71
N LEU A 65 -6.50 6.31 11.86
CA LEU A 65 -5.62 7.26 12.50
C LEU A 65 -4.19 7.00 12.02
N VAL A 66 -3.54 8.01 11.46
CA VAL A 66 -2.12 8.01 11.14
C VAL A 66 -1.41 8.91 12.13
N SER A 67 -0.41 8.37 12.83
CA SER A 67 0.38 9.07 13.85
C SER A 67 1.87 8.97 13.56
N GLU A 68 2.66 9.72 14.34
CA GLU A 68 4.12 9.58 14.39
C GLU A 68 4.52 8.12 14.67
N ASN A 69 5.72 7.74 14.22
CA ASN A 69 6.25 6.39 14.41
C ASN A 69 6.45 6.10 15.91
N ASP A 70 5.69 5.16 16.44
CA ASP A 70 5.70 4.74 17.84
C ASP A 70 6.58 3.50 18.10
N GLY A 71 7.20 2.95 17.05
CA GLY A 71 7.98 1.72 17.13
C GLY A 71 7.16 0.43 17.21
N VAL A 72 5.83 0.50 17.22
CA VAL A 72 4.94 -0.66 17.37
C VAL A 72 4.07 -0.85 16.14
N ASN A 73 3.33 0.19 15.75
CA ASN A 73 2.36 0.10 14.68
C ASN A 73 3.01 0.09 13.29
N PRO A 74 2.40 -0.58 12.29
CA PRO A 74 2.98 -0.72 10.96
C PRO A 74 3.24 0.63 10.28
N GLN A 75 4.31 0.70 9.51
CA GLN A 75 4.80 1.91 8.87
C GLN A 75 4.32 2.00 7.42
N VAL A 76 3.80 3.16 7.05
CA VAL A 76 3.48 3.48 5.66
C VAL A 76 4.75 3.91 4.92
N ARG A 77 5.21 3.12 3.94
CA ARG A 77 6.41 3.40 3.13
C ARG A 77 6.14 4.46 2.06
N THR A 78 6.01 5.72 2.50
CA THR A 78 5.77 6.88 1.62
C THR A 78 6.89 7.13 0.60
N ASP A 79 8.05 6.52 0.79
CA ASP A 79 9.16 6.50 -0.17
C ASP A 79 8.93 5.52 -1.35
N LEU A 80 8.02 4.55 -1.20
CA LEU A 80 7.73 3.47 -2.16
C LEU A 80 6.30 3.54 -2.70
N VAL A 81 5.85 4.75 -3.05
CA VAL A 81 4.52 4.97 -3.64
C VAL A 81 4.53 4.66 -5.13
N GLY A 82 3.69 3.72 -5.56
CA GLY A 82 3.37 3.50 -6.98
C GLY A 82 2.33 4.51 -7.45
N ARG A 83 2.46 4.99 -8.69
CA ARG A 83 1.57 6.00 -9.26
C ARG A 83 1.29 5.72 -10.72
N HIS A 84 0.01 5.64 -11.04
CA HIS A 84 -0.45 5.69 -12.42
C HIS A 84 -0.50 7.17 -12.86
N THR A 85 0.12 7.48 -13.99
CA THR A 85 0.09 8.84 -14.55
C THR A 85 -0.69 8.81 -15.87
N VAL A 86 -1.16 9.98 -16.32
CA VAL A 86 -1.88 10.08 -17.62
C VAL A 86 -1.06 9.47 -18.77
N GLY A 87 0.27 9.60 -18.74
CA GLY A 87 1.17 9.04 -19.76
C GLY A 87 1.41 7.53 -19.67
N THR A 88 1.02 6.86 -18.59
CA THR A 88 1.21 5.41 -18.39
C THR A 88 0.36 4.59 -19.37
N GLY A 89 -0.72 5.15 -19.90
CA GLY A 89 -1.70 4.45 -20.73
C GLY A 89 -2.71 3.63 -19.90
N SER A 90 -3.72 3.08 -20.55
CA SER A 90 -4.86 2.42 -19.90
C SER A 90 -4.86 0.90 -19.99
N SER A 91 -3.82 0.28 -20.55
CA SER A 91 -3.75 -1.18 -20.62
C SER A 91 -3.60 -1.77 -19.21
N PRO A 92 -4.27 -2.89 -18.88
CA PRO A 92 -4.16 -3.52 -17.56
C PRO A 92 -2.71 -3.79 -17.16
N GLN A 93 -1.88 -4.21 -18.11
CA GLN A 93 -0.46 -4.45 -17.85
C GLN A 93 0.27 -3.18 -17.45
N ALA A 94 0.09 -2.06 -18.17
CA ALA A 94 0.77 -0.81 -17.86
C ALA A 94 0.33 -0.23 -16.51
N VAL A 95 -0.98 -0.31 -16.21
CA VAL A 95 -1.52 0.12 -14.93
C VAL A 95 -0.90 -0.69 -13.78
N ILE A 96 -0.96 -2.03 -13.84
CA ILE A 96 -0.39 -2.87 -12.77
C ILE A 96 1.14 -2.72 -12.69
N THR A 97 1.84 -2.52 -13.80
CA THR A 97 3.28 -2.22 -13.78
C THR A 97 3.57 -0.96 -12.96
N SER A 98 2.87 0.15 -13.24
CA SER A 98 3.08 1.42 -12.54
C SER A 98 2.71 1.40 -11.05
N LEU A 99 1.72 0.57 -10.68
CA LEU A 99 1.24 0.47 -9.32
C LEU A 99 1.97 -0.59 -8.51
N ILE A 100 2.52 -1.62 -9.14
CA ILE A 100 3.08 -2.76 -8.42
C ILE A 100 4.56 -2.89 -8.69
N THR A 101 4.96 -3.14 -9.93
CA THR A 101 6.36 -3.50 -10.19
C THR A 101 7.30 -2.33 -10.09
N ASP A 102 6.90 -1.13 -10.54
CA ASP A 102 7.75 0.06 -10.50
C ASP A 102 8.16 0.45 -9.06
N PRO A 103 7.26 0.54 -8.06
CA PRO A 103 7.68 0.79 -6.69
C PRO A 103 8.45 -0.38 -6.06
N LEU A 104 8.20 -1.63 -6.46
CA LEU A 104 8.99 -2.79 -6.00
C LEU A 104 10.41 -2.76 -6.56
N ASP A 105 10.58 -2.43 -7.84
CA ASP A 105 11.89 -2.25 -8.48
C ASP A 105 12.70 -1.17 -7.79
N LYS A 106 12.06 -0.04 -7.45
CA LYS A 106 12.70 1.03 -6.67
C LYS A 106 13.19 0.54 -5.30
N ALA A 107 12.49 -0.43 -4.71
CA ALA A 107 12.83 -1.01 -3.41
C ALA A 107 13.79 -2.21 -3.52
N GLY A 108 14.11 -2.68 -4.73
CA GLY A 108 14.84 -3.94 -4.94
C GLY A 108 14.07 -5.18 -4.49
N LEU A 109 12.73 -5.12 -4.47
CA LEU A 109 11.84 -6.20 -4.03
C LEU A 109 11.27 -6.97 -5.22
N LYS A 110 11.06 -8.27 -5.01
CA LYS A 110 10.29 -9.13 -5.91
C LYS A 110 8.81 -9.05 -5.60
N ILE A 111 7.98 -9.47 -6.55
CA ILE A 111 6.54 -9.59 -6.33
C ILE A 111 6.20 -10.57 -5.19
N THR A 112 7.06 -11.55 -4.93
CA THR A 112 6.91 -12.53 -3.83
C THR A 112 7.32 -11.99 -2.46
N ASP A 113 7.99 -10.84 -2.39
CA ASP A 113 8.42 -10.25 -1.11
C ASP A 113 7.30 -9.46 -0.42
N ILE A 114 6.16 -9.29 -1.10
CA ILE A 114 4.93 -8.74 -0.53
C ILE A 114 4.05 -9.90 -0.11
N ASP A 115 3.76 -10.02 1.17
CA ASP A 115 2.97 -11.12 1.72
C ASP A 115 1.52 -11.09 1.24
N LYS A 116 0.91 -9.90 1.20
CA LYS A 116 -0.47 -9.71 0.72
C LYS A 116 -0.63 -8.48 -0.15
N TYR A 117 -1.37 -8.65 -1.25
CA TYR A 117 -1.84 -7.54 -2.08
C TYR A 117 -3.30 -7.26 -1.76
N SER A 118 -3.59 -6.06 -1.25
CA SER A 118 -4.96 -5.57 -1.15
C SER A 118 -5.26 -4.67 -2.34
N VAL A 119 -6.02 -5.24 -3.28
CA VAL A 119 -6.41 -4.62 -4.55
C VAL A 119 -7.84 -4.09 -4.44
N GLU A 120 -8.59 -3.93 -5.53
CA GLU A 120 -10.02 -3.64 -5.42
C GLU A 120 -10.79 -4.80 -4.72
N MET A 121 -11.03 -4.69 -3.41
CA MET A 121 -11.53 -5.76 -2.52
C MET A 121 -13.04 -6.06 -2.66
N GLN A 122 -13.60 -5.84 -3.84
CA GLN A 122 -15.02 -6.03 -4.14
C GLN A 122 -15.48 -7.46 -3.84
N ASN A 123 -16.61 -7.61 -3.14
CA ASN A 123 -17.19 -8.91 -2.88
C ASN A 123 -17.64 -9.60 -4.19
N PRO A 124 -17.05 -10.75 -4.56
CA PRO A 124 -17.39 -11.47 -5.79
C PRO A 124 -18.83 -11.98 -5.83
N ASP A 125 -19.46 -12.21 -4.67
CA ASP A 125 -20.86 -12.62 -4.60
C ASP A 125 -21.81 -11.49 -5.05
N ILE A 126 -21.35 -10.24 -5.01
CA ILE A 126 -22.07 -9.06 -5.52
C ILE A 126 -21.68 -8.79 -6.98
N THR A 127 -20.39 -8.84 -7.30
CA THR A 127 -19.92 -8.42 -8.63
C THR A 127 -20.15 -9.47 -9.71
N LYS A 128 -20.12 -10.78 -9.39
CA LYS A 128 -20.40 -11.83 -10.38
C LYS A 128 -21.83 -11.76 -10.90
N PRO A 129 -22.90 -11.69 -10.06
CA PRO A 129 -24.25 -11.52 -10.56
C PRO A 129 -24.45 -10.20 -11.32
N ALA A 130 -23.75 -9.13 -10.94
CA ALA A 130 -23.79 -7.86 -11.67
C ALA A 130 -23.10 -7.92 -13.05
N GLY A 131 -22.26 -8.93 -13.31
CA GLY A 131 -21.55 -9.12 -14.59
C GLY A 131 -20.12 -8.57 -14.62
N ALA A 132 -19.59 -8.13 -13.47
CA ALA A 132 -18.22 -7.62 -13.34
C ALA A 132 -17.20 -8.72 -13.00
N GLY A 133 -17.64 -9.94 -12.68
CA GLY A 133 -16.77 -11.09 -12.38
C GLY A 133 -16.07 -11.00 -11.02
N ASN A 134 -14.97 -11.74 -10.83
CA ASN A 134 -14.17 -11.70 -9.60
C ASN A 134 -13.00 -10.72 -9.76
N VAL A 135 -13.22 -9.47 -9.34
CA VAL A 135 -12.26 -8.38 -9.54
C VAL A 135 -10.95 -8.58 -8.76
N PRO A 136 -10.95 -8.93 -7.45
CA PRO A 136 -9.71 -9.24 -6.74
C PRO A 136 -8.88 -10.34 -7.42
N GLU A 137 -9.51 -11.48 -7.73
CA GLU A 137 -8.82 -12.62 -8.35
C GLU A 137 -8.22 -12.28 -9.71
N SER A 138 -8.93 -11.47 -10.51
CA SER A 138 -8.41 -11.01 -11.80
C SER A 138 -7.16 -10.15 -11.64
N ASN A 139 -7.10 -9.29 -10.62
CA ASN A 139 -5.92 -8.49 -10.32
C ASN A 139 -4.75 -9.37 -9.85
N TYR A 140 -4.98 -10.35 -8.98
CA TYR A 140 -3.91 -11.25 -8.53
C TYR A 140 -3.30 -12.07 -9.67
N LYS A 141 -4.15 -12.55 -10.60
CA LYS A 141 -3.67 -13.22 -11.82
C LYS A 141 -2.78 -12.29 -12.66
N MET A 142 -3.12 -11.01 -12.77
CA MET A 142 -2.32 -10.03 -13.50
C MET A 142 -0.98 -9.75 -12.81
N ILE A 143 -0.99 -9.56 -11.48
CA ILE A 143 0.23 -9.37 -10.67
C ILE A 143 1.13 -10.60 -10.82
N GLY A 144 0.60 -11.82 -10.62
CA GLY A 144 1.37 -13.04 -10.78
C GLY A 144 1.89 -13.24 -12.21
N ALA A 145 1.11 -12.86 -13.24
CA ALA A 145 1.58 -12.90 -14.63
C ALA A 145 2.76 -11.95 -14.89
N LEU A 146 2.79 -10.77 -14.24
CA LEU A 146 3.97 -9.92 -14.23
C LEU A 146 5.14 -10.57 -13.50
N GLY A 147 4.90 -11.28 -12.39
CA GLY A 147 5.92 -12.08 -11.71
C GLY A 147 6.56 -13.13 -12.62
N VAL A 148 5.75 -13.83 -13.42
CA VAL A 148 6.25 -14.77 -14.45
C VAL A 148 7.11 -14.05 -15.50
N LYS A 149 6.65 -12.89 -16.00
CA LYS A 149 7.40 -12.09 -16.98
C LYS A 149 8.75 -11.61 -16.42
N ARG A 150 8.78 -11.29 -15.12
CA ARG A 150 9.97 -10.84 -14.37
C ARG A 150 10.88 -11.99 -13.94
N LYS A 151 10.43 -13.25 -14.09
CA LYS A 151 11.09 -14.45 -13.57
C LYS A 151 11.18 -14.47 -12.03
N ASP A 152 10.27 -13.75 -11.36
CA ASP A 152 10.11 -13.81 -9.90
C ASP A 152 9.47 -15.14 -9.48
N ILE A 153 8.59 -15.69 -10.33
CA ILE A 153 7.93 -17.00 -10.18
C ILE A 153 7.87 -17.74 -11.51
N GLU A 154 7.67 -19.05 -11.47
CA GLU A 154 7.37 -19.84 -12.67
C GLU A 154 5.88 -19.79 -13.04
N ARG A 155 5.55 -19.99 -14.32
CA ARG A 155 4.15 -19.99 -14.81
C ARG A 155 3.27 -20.99 -14.07
N LYS A 156 3.83 -22.14 -13.66
CA LYS A 156 3.12 -23.18 -12.92
C LYS A 156 2.74 -22.77 -11.49
N GLU A 157 3.40 -21.76 -10.93
CA GLU A 157 3.20 -21.25 -9.58
C GLU A 157 2.11 -20.17 -9.52
N LEU A 158 1.61 -19.70 -10.66
CA LEU A 158 0.57 -18.66 -10.72
C LEU A 158 -0.67 -18.97 -9.84
N PRO A 159 -1.19 -20.21 -9.78
CA PRO A 159 -2.31 -20.52 -8.88
C PRO A 159 -1.94 -20.37 -7.39
N ASN A 160 -0.73 -20.79 -7.01
CA ASN A 160 -0.23 -20.64 -5.64
C ASN A 160 -0.03 -19.16 -5.31
N PHE A 161 0.49 -18.37 -6.25
CA PHE A 161 0.63 -16.93 -6.05
C PHE A 161 -0.72 -16.26 -5.71
N VAL A 162 -1.78 -16.58 -6.47
CA VAL A 162 -3.12 -16.03 -6.22
C VAL A 162 -3.66 -16.45 -4.85
N LYS A 163 -3.38 -17.68 -4.42
CA LYS A 163 -3.81 -18.22 -3.13
C LYS A 163 -3.03 -17.59 -1.96
N ASP A 164 -1.72 -17.52 -2.09
CA ASP A 164 -0.81 -17.22 -0.98
C ASP A 164 -0.63 -15.71 -0.82
N HIS A 165 -0.60 -14.94 -1.92
CA HIS A 165 -0.43 -13.48 -1.91
C HIS A 165 -1.72 -12.70 -2.17
N GLY A 166 -2.78 -13.38 -2.62
CA GLY A 166 -4.11 -12.81 -2.79
C GLY A 166 -5.03 -13.04 -1.59
N MET A 167 -6.25 -12.50 -1.70
CA MET A 167 -7.33 -12.63 -0.71
C MET A 167 -8.69 -12.59 -1.41
N ASN A 168 -9.72 -13.24 -0.85
CA ASN A 168 -11.08 -13.02 -1.36
C ASN A 168 -11.51 -11.57 -1.10
N GLY A 169 -12.24 -10.96 -2.03
CA GLY A 169 -12.87 -9.68 -1.75
C GLY A 169 -14.10 -9.84 -0.85
N TRP A 170 -14.33 -8.89 0.05
CA TRP A 170 -15.48 -8.88 0.96
C TRP A 170 -16.17 -7.51 1.04
N ALA A 171 -15.54 -6.47 0.48
CA ALA A 171 -16.03 -5.12 0.61
C ALA A 171 -17.28 -4.91 -0.25
N PRO A 172 -18.31 -4.22 0.26
CA PRO A 172 -19.41 -3.77 -0.57
C PRO A 172 -18.88 -2.78 -1.60
N THR A 173 -19.44 -2.80 -2.80
CA THR A 173 -19.09 -1.92 -3.92
C THR A 173 -19.60 -0.46 -3.76
N GLN A 174 -19.56 0.07 -2.54
CA GLN A 174 -20.07 1.38 -2.16
C GLN A 174 -18.98 2.45 -2.20
N GLY A 175 -19.13 3.43 -3.10
CA GLY A 175 -18.29 4.63 -3.12
C GLY A 175 -16.80 4.30 -3.15
N HIS A 176 -16.06 4.78 -2.14
CA HIS A 176 -14.63 4.59 -2.02
C HIS A 176 -14.22 3.29 -1.30
N ILE A 177 -15.19 2.58 -0.72
CA ILE A 177 -14.94 1.40 0.13
C ILE A 177 -14.24 0.26 -0.62
N PRO A 178 -14.59 -0.14 -1.85
CA PRO A 178 -14.01 -1.33 -2.47
C PRO A 178 -12.58 -1.15 -3.01
N SER A 179 -11.82 -0.17 -2.50
CA SER A 179 -10.38 -0.03 -2.73
C SER A 179 -9.58 -1.13 -2.01
N GLY A 180 -8.26 -1.01 -1.92
CA GLY A 180 -7.43 -1.84 -1.04
C GLY A 180 -7.50 -1.47 0.45
N VAL A 181 -8.12 -0.34 0.81
CA VAL A 181 -8.18 0.12 2.20
C VAL A 181 -8.97 -0.79 3.17
N PRO A 182 -10.02 -1.53 2.78
CA PRO A 182 -10.74 -2.42 3.70
C PRO A 182 -9.87 -3.44 4.42
N TYR A 183 -8.71 -3.79 3.86
CA TYR A 183 -7.78 -4.71 4.50
C TYR A 183 -6.95 -4.05 5.61
N LEU A 184 -6.84 -2.72 5.69
CA LEU A 184 -5.93 -2.04 6.63
C LEU A 184 -6.19 -2.37 8.10
N GLY A 185 -7.45 -2.62 8.48
CA GLY A 185 -7.77 -3.07 9.84
C GLY A 185 -7.11 -4.42 10.17
N PHE A 186 -7.31 -5.40 9.28
CA PHE A 186 -6.68 -6.73 9.41
C PHE A 186 -5.17 -6.68 9.22
N ALA A 187 -4.67 -5.84 8.32
CA ALA A 187 -3.25 -5.63 8.10
C ALA A 187 -2.55 -5.10 9.36
N MET A 188 -3.24 -4.31 10.19
CA MET A 188 -2.70 -3.85 11.46
C MET A 188 -2.39 -5.04 12.38
N GLU A 189 -3.33 -5.95 12.55
CA GLU A 189 -3.15 -7.17 13.33
C GLU A 189 -2.06 -8.07 12.71
N ASP A 190 -2.14 -8.31 11.40
CA ASP A 190 -1.19 -9.16 10.66
C ASP A 190 0.27 -8.69 10.74
N LEU A 191 0.48 -7.36 10.74
CA LEU A 191 1.80 -6.73 10.72
C LEU A 191 2.31 -6.34 12.12
N THR A 192 1.45 -6.37 13.15
CA THR A 192 1.85 -6.09 14.53
C THR A 192 2.08 -7.40 15.29
N GLU A 193 1.09 -8.30 15.26
CA GLU A 193 1.09 -9.55 16.04
C GLU A 193 1.15 -10.80 15.15
N GLY A 194 0.69 -10.70 13.90
CA GLY A 194 0.66 -11.81 12.96
C GLY A 194 2.03 -12.19 12.39
N SER A 195 2.03 -13.02 11.34
CA SER A 195 3.25 -13.52 10.70
C SER A 195 3.71 -12.71 9.49
N LEU A 196 2.94 -11.72 9.05
CA LEU A 196 3.24 -10.95 7.84
C LEU A 196 4.23 -9.83 8.13
N ASN A 197 4.92 -9.37 7.09
CA ASN A 197 5.94 -8.33 7.16
C ASN A 197 5.67 -7.15 6.22
N LYS A 198 5.16 -7.40 5.01
CA LYS A 198 4.87 -6.36 4.01
C LYS A 198 3.57 -6.67 3.30
N VAL A 199 2.68 -5.69 3.27
CA VAL A 199 1.47 -5.75 2.46
C VAL A 199 1.42 -4.54 1.54
N MET A 200 0.83 -4.69 0.37
CA MET A 200 0.70 -3.60 -0.58
C MET A 200 -0.78 -3.23 -0.72
N ILE A 201 -1.09 -1.96 -0.48
CA ILE A 201 -2.42 -1.40 -0.59
C ILE A 201 -2.54 -0.66 -1.91
N VAL A 202 -3.52 -1.03 -2.73
CA VAL A 202 -3.69 -0.51 -4.08
C VAL A 202 -5.05 0.18 -4.19
N GLY A 203 -5.03 1.43 -4.62
CA GLY A 203 -6.19 2.22 -4.94
C GLY A 203 -6.25 2.41 -6.44
N LYS A 204 -7.36 2.02 -7.06
CA LYS A 204 -7.60 2.24 -8.48
C LYS A 204 -9.03 2.70 -8.69
N GLY A 205 -9.17 3.77 -9.47
CA GLY A 205 -10.44 4.38 -9.82
C GLY A 205 -10.43 4.81 -11.27
N SER A 206 -11.60 5.15 -11.80
CA SER A 206 -11.65 5.85 -13.08
C SER A 206 -11.27 7.32 -12.86
N LEU A 207 -10.49 7.91 -13.77
CA LEU A 207 -10.10 9.33 -13.68
C LEU A 207 -11.29 10.26 -13.92
N PHE A 208 -12.19 9.84 -14.81
CA PHE A 208 -13.50 10.43 -15.05
C PHE A 208 -14.56 9.33 -14.97
N LEU A 209 -15.83 9.63 -15.26
CA LEU A 209 -16.81 8.56 -15.50
C LEU A 209 -16.27 7.64 -16.60
N GLY A 210 -16.04 6.37 -16.28
CA GLY A 210 -15.22 5.45 -17.12
C GLY A 210 -15.66 5.38 -18.59
N ARG A 211 -16.95 5.61 -18.87
CA ARG A 211 -17.52 5.65 -20.23
C ARG A 211 -17.09 6.86 -21.08
N MET A 212 -16.43 7.85 -20.49
CA MET A 212 -16.04 9.08 -21.19
C MET A 212 -14.62 9.04 -21.74
N THR A 213 -13.66 8.47 -21.01
CA THR A 213 -12.23 8.57 -21.35
C THR A 213 -11.47 7.26 -21.32
N ASN A 214 -12.01 6.20 -20.68
CA ASN A 214 -11.28 4.96 -20.37
C ASN A 214 -9.94 5.19 -19.63
N LEU A 215 -9.76 6.36 -19.00
CA LEU A 215 -8.58 6.69 -18.21
C LEU A 215 -8.79 6.27 -16.75
N PHE A 216 -7.70 5.83 -16.13
CA PHE A 216 -7.66 5.44 -14.74
C PHE A 216 -6.88 6.46 -13.91
N ASP A 217 -7.22 6.53 -12.64
CA ASP A 217 -6.39 7.07 -11.58
C ASP A 217 -5.99 5.91 -10.68
N GLY A 218 -4.77 5.93 -10.18
CA GLY A 218 -4.26 4.82 -9.38
C GLY A 218 -3.02 5.18 -8.60
N VAL A 219 -3.01 4.71 -7.35
CA VAL A 219 -1.86 4.79 -6.46
C VAL A 219 -1.74 3.53 -5.63
N SER A 220 -0.55 3.24 -5.17
CA SER A 220 -0.29 2.15 -4.24
C SER A 220 0.74 2.56 -3.20
N VAL A 221 0.73 1.87 -2.08
CA VAL A 221 1.72 2.06 -1.03
C VAL A 221 1.96 0.74 -0.30
N ILE A 222 3.20 0.53 0.14
CA ILE A 222 3.57 -0.61 0.98
C ILE A 222 3.36 -0.21 2.44
N ILE A 223 2.71 -1.09 3.19
CA ILE A 223 2.64 -1.03 4.66
C ILE A 223 3.56 -2.14 5.17
N GLU A 224 4.47 -1.77 6.06
CA GLU A 224 5.52 -2.65 6.53
C GLU A 224 5.50 -2.75 8.05
N ARG A 225 5.74 -3.96 8.56
CA ARG A 225 5.93 -4.22 9.99
C ARG A 225 6.97 -3.26 10.56
N ASN A 226 6.65 -2.67 11.71
CA ASN A 226 7.57 -1.78 12.38
C ASN A 226 8.81 -2.55 12.87
N SER A 227 9.99 -1.95 12.72
CA SER A 227 11.24 -2.54 13.17
C SER A 227 11.53 -2.31 14.66
N GLY A 228 10.66 -1.61 15.39
CA GLY A 228 10.92 -1.17 16.77
C GLY A 228 11.76 0.10 16.87
N LYS A 229 12.30 0.59 15.74
CA LYS A 229 13.13 1.79 15.72
C LYS A 229 12.26 3.04 15.66
N ILE A 230 12.25 3.79 16.75
CA ILE A 230 11.76 5.17 16.79
C ILE A 230 12.89 6.05 16.29
N THR A 231 12.92 6.36 14.99
CA THR A 231 13.78 7.42 14.50
C THR A 231 13.24 8.74 15.03
N SER A 232 14.00 9.39 15.90
CA SER A 232 13.84 10.81 16.17
C SER A 232 14.29 11.54 14.92
N ASP A 233 13.36 11.87 14.04
CA ASP A 233 13.63 12.63 12.82
C ASP A 233 13.98 14.08 13.19
N GLN A 234 15.20 14.29 13.67
CA GLN A 234 16.00 15.42 13.24
C GLN A 234 17.02 14.89 12.22
N PRO A 235 17.28 15.62 11.11
CA PRO A 235 18.38 15.31 10.24
C PRO A 235 19.69 15.63 10.98
N THR A 236 20.20 14.69 11.77
CA THR A 236 21.60 14.72 12.17
C THR A 236 22.43 14.21 11.00
N GLU A 237 22.70 15.13 10.07
CA GLU A 237 24.04 15.16 9.48
C GLU A 237 25.05 14.93 10.62
N ASN A 238 25.91 13.91 10.48
CA ASN A 238 26.92 13.46 11.45
C ASN A 238 26.47 12.62 12.66
N THR A 239 25.60 11.63 12.49
CA THR A 239 25.57 10.52 13.46
C THR A 239 26.64 9.48 13.10
N LEU A 240 27.91 9.84 13.27
CA LEU A 240 28.98 8.85 13.37
C LEU A 240 28.57 7.85 14.45
N SER A 241 28.52 6.56 14.11
CA SER A 241 28.14 5.53 15.08
C SER A 241 29.05 5.66 16.32
N ARG A 242 28.51 5.42 17.52
CA ARG A 242 29.31 5.47 18.76
C ARG A 242 30.57 4.61 18.66
N ASP A 243 30.53 3.54 17.89
CA ASP A 243 31.65 2.65 17.65
C ASP A 243 32.70 3.28 16.73
N THR A 244 32.29 4.05 15.72
CA THR A 244 33.19 4.84 14.87
C THR A 244 33.88 5.95 15.68
N VAL A 245 33.16 6.62 16.58
CA VAL A 245 33.76 7.65 17.46
C VAL A 245 34.78 7.01 18.41
N LYS A 246 34.45 5.85 18.99
CA LYS A 246 35.39 5.10 19.85
C LYS A 246 36.64 4.64 19.09
N SER A 247 36.50 4.18 17.85
CA SER A 247 37.65 3.74 17.05
C SER A 247 38.58 4.91 16.73
N MET A 248 38.02 6.07 16.36
CA MET A 248 38.80 7.28 16.06
C MET A 248 39.53 7.81 17.30
N ILE A 249 38.88 7.83 18.48
CA ILE A 249 39.53 8.23 19.73
C ILE A 249 40.64 7.25 20.11
N ALA A 250 40.41 5.94 19.97
CA ALA A 250 41.42 4.94 20.27
C ALA A 250 42.64 5.04 19.34
N GLU A 251 42.42 5.37 18.06
CA GLU A 251 43.48 5.58 17.08
C GLU A 251 44.29 6.85 17.37
N ALA A 252 43.62 7.96 17.71
CA ALA A 252 44.28 9.20 18.13
C ALA A 252 45.11 9.02 19.42
N MET A 253 44.58 8.28 20.41
CA MET A 253 45.29 7.97 21.65
C MET A 253 46.51 7.08 21.41
N ARG A 254 46.41 6.10 20.50
CA ARG A 254 47.56 5.30 20.08
C ARG A 254 48.63 6.15 19.39
N GLY A 255 48.21 7.03 18.48
CA GLY A 255 49.11 7.96 17.78
C GLY A 255 49.88 8.88 18.73
N LEU A 256 49.20 9.44 19.73
CA LEU A 256 49.80 10.27 20.76
C LEU A 256 50.79 9.47 21.64
N ALA A 257 50.42 8.24 22.01
CA ALA A 257 51.29 7.38 22.81
C ALA A 257 52.58 7.01 22.05
N SER A 258 52.50 6.71 20.75
CA SER A 258 53.69 6.48 19.91
C SER A 258 54.59 7.71 19.83
N GLN A 259 54.03 8.91 19.67
CA GLN A 259 54.83 10.15 19.61
C GLN A 259 55.52 10.49 20.94
N LEU A 260 54.93 10.12 22.08
CA LEU A 260 55.53 10.31 23.40
C LEU A 260 56.65 9.28 23.69
N LEU A 261 56.58 8.09 23.09
CA LEU A 261 57.60 7.04 23.21
C LEU A 261 58.79 7.30 22.26
N ASP A 262 58.53 7.82 21.06
CA ASP A 262 59.57 8.16 20.08
C ASP A 262 60.30 9.49 20.42
N GLY A 263 59.76 10.30 21.33
CA GLY A 263 60.35 11.55 21.81
C GLY A 263 61.31 11.40 23.01
N GLN A 264 61.70 10.17 23.38
CA GLN A 264 62.62 9.86 24.48
C GLN A 264 63.98 9.29 24.05
N GLU A 265 64.33 9.34 22.76
CA GLU A 265 65.73 9.18 22.29
C GLU A 265 66.42 10.52 22.04
#